data_AF-A0AAD3XR83-F1
#
_entry.id   AF-A0AAD3XR83-F1
#
_cell.length_a   1.000
_cell.length_b   1.000
_cell.length_c   1.000
_cell.angle_alpha   90.00
_cell.angle_beta   90.00
_cell.angle_gamma   90.00
#
_symmetry.space_group_name_H-M   'P 1'
#
loop_
_entity.id
_entity.type
_entity.pdbx_description
1 polymer ?
#
loop_
_entity_poly.entity_id
_entity_poly.type
_entity_poly.pdbx_seq_one_letter_code
_entity_poly.pdbx_strand_id
1 'polypeptide(L)'
;MELDRRSTDWSFKLEGYEAEERKLRERVRELAEQNVSLQRELSSFKEKETERRFSEEQIKDLTARMDMARVENQDLRQQMFELQEKYKAAEEDIDCIKRNIEEKEEECKDLHRSITRLLRTCSEQEKTIDGLRGVGELIQQKQPRENSDKLVKQLQMEQIRLTGVEQALRREVDSYKREVDALRHENINLLNRLKGCGKEGGSLMFKLDQELLTCLNCLQKQASPLLDDSIHLCSQLLEFSKGRAQNVDMKDRIEVKRNCLAGQFIIESEMKIQGFRRGTESMVRSLEVISSVLHEKSHFVASDPQSPIQEGKESCHVNGQRLHDVTRSKLKAEMLLTSLLREKLYAKDLQVEQLEAELATAVRGNDILRCEIQNAVDTASCLSHKMKDLELQVIKKDEKINQLQSDLQECTKELSIATGILPKVAEERDLMWEKVKQYSETNMLLSSEVNVLKKKIEVLDEDILLKEGQITILKDTLGKPFELLASPDCTNEFHIE
;
A
#
# COMPACT_ATOMS: atom_id res chain seq x y z
N MET A 1 114.38 22.24 -9.07
CA MET A 1 113.53 21.95 -7.91
C MET A 1 112.31 22.87 -7.83
N GLU A 2 112.40 24.18 -8.08
CA GLU A 2 111.26 25.13 -7.98
C GLU A 2 110.07 24.84 -8.94
N LEU A 3 110.36 24.46 -10.19
CA LEU A 3 109.35 24.16 -11.22
C LEU A 3 108.51 22.92 -10.85
N ASP A 4 109.16 21.90 -10.29
CA ASP A 4 108.50 20.67 -9.84
C ASP A 4 107.58 20.93 -8.65
N ARG A 5 107.97 21.84 -7.74
CA ARG A 5 107.16 22.26 -6.59
C ARG A 5 105.91 23.06 -7.01
N ARG A 6 106.05 23.95 -8.00
CA ARG A 6 104.89 24.67 -8.58
C ARG A 6 103.98 23.74 -9.38
N SER A 7 104.55 22.79 -10.12
CA SER A 7 103.79 21.78 -10.86
C SER A 7 102.93 20.94 -9.92
N THR A 8 103.51 20.44 -8.83
CA THR A 8 102.77 19.69 -7.80
C THR A 8 101.73 20.54 -7.06
N ASP A 9 102.03 21.80 -6.72
CA ASP A 9 101.06 22.73 -6.11
C ASP A 9 99.86 23.01 -7.05
N TRP A 10 100.08 23.15 -8.36
CA TRP A 10 99.02 23.35 -9.35
C TRP A 10 98.21 22.09 -9.60
N SER A 11 98.86 20.92 -9.69
CA SER A 11 98.16 19.63 -9.81
C SER A 11 97.27 19.35 -8.60
N PHE A 12 97.74 19.63 -7.39
CA PHE A 12 96.92 19.47 -6.17
C PHE A 12 95.69 20.41 -6.16
N LYS A 13 95.85 21.66 -6.61
CA LYS A 13 94.71 22.59 -6.76
C LYS A 13 93.73 22.13 -7.84
N LEU A 14 94.24 21.65 -8.97
CA LEU A 14 93.42 21.13 -10.06
C LEU A 14 92.58 19.93 -9.59
N GLU A 15 93.22 18.98 -8.90
CA GLU A 15 92.54 17.81 -8.33
C GLU A 15 91.49 18.20 -7.28
N GLY A 16 91.77 19.24 -6.48
CA GLY A 16 90.80 19.85 -5.56
C GLY A 16 89.58 20.44 -6.27
N TYR A 17 89.80 21.23 -7.33
CA TYR A 17 88.70 21.79 -8.13
C TYR A 17 87.90 20.72 -8.87
N GLU A 18 88.54 19.69 -9.42
CA GLU A 18 87.85 18.56 -10.07
C GLU A 18 87.00 17.74 -9.09
N ALA A 19 87.46 17.58 -7.85
CA ALA A 19 86.69 16.93 -6.78
C ALA A 19 85.47 17.78 -6.35
N GLU A 20 85.64 19.09 -6.25
CA GLU A 20 84.56 20.02 -5.93
C GLU A 20 83.53 20.11 -7.07
N GLU A 21 83.99 20.16 -8.32
CA GLU A 21 83.14 20.12 -9.50
C GLU A 21 82.31 18.82 -9.55
N ARG A 22 82.91 17.67 -9.27
CA ARG A 22 82.17 16.39 -9.17
C ARG A 22 81.08 16.45 -8.09
N LYS A 23 81.39 16.97 -6.90
CA LYS A 23 80.39 17.14 -5.81
C LYS A 23 79.25 18.06 -6.23
N LEU A 24 79.54 19.18 -6.87
CA LEU A 24 78.52 20.11 -7.36
C LEU A 24 77.64 19.48 -8.45
N ARG A 25 78.25 18.77 -9.41
CA ARG A 25 77.51 18.03 -10.45
C ARG A 25 76.63 16.93 -9.88
N GLU A 26 77.08 16.24 -8.84
CA GLU A 26 76.29 15.24 -8.12
C GLU A 26 75.12 15.89 -7.38
N ARG A 27 75.35 17.02 -6.69
CA ARG A 27 74.29 17.79 -6.04
C ARG A 27 73.24 18.32 -7.01
N VAL A 28 73.66 18.78 -8.19
CA VAL A 28 72.75 19.22 -9.26
C VAL A 28 71.91 18.05 -9.77
N ARG A 29 72.49 16.85 -9.93
CA ARG A 29 71.74 15.64 -10.31
C ARG A 29 70.71 15.25 -9.25
N GLU A 30 71.09 15.24 -7.96
CA GLU A 30 70.15 14.96 -6.87
C GLU A 30 68.98 15.96 -6.84
N LEU A 31 69.27 17.26 -6.99
CA LEU A 31 68.23 18.29 -7.03
C LEU A 31 67.32 18.14 -8.26
N ALA A 32 67.88 17.76 -9.41
CA ALA A 32 67.09 17.49 -10.61
C ALA A 32 66.17 16.28 -10.41
N GLU A 33 66.66 15.19 -9.83
CA GLU A 33 65.84 14.01 -9.50
C GLU A 33 64.73 14.34 -8.49
N GLN A 34 65.03 15.10 -7.44
CA GLN A 34 64.03 15.58 -6.48
C GLN A 34 62.97 16.45 -7.13
N ASN A 35 63.37 17.39 -8.01
CA ASN A 35 62.43 18.24 -8.74
C ASN A 35 61.49 17.42 -9.63
N VAL A 36 62.03 16.44 -10.34
CA VAL A 36 61.20 15.55 -11.17
C VAL A 36 60.26 14.71 -10.28
N SER A 37 60.72 14.22 -9.12
CA SER A 37 59.86 13.52 -8.16
C SER A 37 58.71 14.40 -7.68
N LEU A 38 59.00 15.63 -7.25
CA LEU A 38 57.99 16.59 -6.80
C LEU A 38 57.00 16.96 -7.91
N GLN A 39 57.46 17.12 -9.15
CA GLN A 39 56.56 17.37 -10.29
C GLN A 39 55.60 16.20 -10.55
N ARG A 40 56.06 14.95 -10.40
CA ARG A 40 55.18 13.77 -10.48
C ARG A 40 54.16 13.76 -9.35
N GLU A 41 54.58 14.05 -8.12
CA GLU A 41 53.67 14.13 -6.97
C GLU A 41 52.64 15.25 -7.11
N LEU A 42 53.03 16.44 -7.57
CA LEU A 42 52.12 17.56 -7.85
C LEU A 42 51.11 17.22 -8.95
N SER A 43 51.54 16.51 -9.99
CA SER A 43 50.65 16.05 -11.07
C SER A 43 49.63 15.04 -10.54
N SER A 44 50.06 14.08 -9.73
CA SER A 44 49.18 13.10 -9.08
C SER A 44 48.22 13.76 -8.09
N PHE A 45 48.68 14.75 -7.33
CA PHE A 45 47.83 15.49 -6.39
C PHE A 45 46.74 16.27 -7.13
N LYS A 46 47.09 16.93 -8.24
CA LYS A 46 46.14 17.70 -9.06
C LYS A 46 45.06 16.80 -9.68
N GLU A 47 45.45 15.60 -10.15
CA GLU A 47 44.50 14.59 -10.64
C GLU A 47 43.52 14.17 -9.53
N LYS A 48 44.05 13.80 -8.35
CA LYS A 48 43.22 13.45 -7.17
C LYS A 48 42.33 14.61 -6.70
N GLU A 49 42.78 15.85 -6.81
CA GLU A 49 41.97 17.03 -6.47
C GLU A 49 40.78 17.16 -7.42
N THR A 50 40.99 16.95 -8.73
CA THR A 50 39.88 16.98 -9.71
C THR A 50 38.89 15.85 -9.49
N GLU A 51 39.36 14.65 -9.14
CA GLU A 51 38.51 13.49 -8.84
C GLU A 51 37.69 13.67 -7.54
N ARG A 52 38.29 14.29 -6.51
CA ARG A 52 37.56 14.68 -5.28
C ARG A 52 36.48 15.71 -5.56
N ARG A 53 36.78 16.75 -6.36
CA ARG A 53 35.77 17.78 -6.70
C ARG A 53 34.59 17.16 -7.45
N PHE A 54 34.85 16.25 -8.38
CA PHE A 54 33.79 15.51 -9.08
C PHE A 54 32.95 14.65 -8.13
N SER A 55 33.61 13.97 -7.18
CA SER A 55 32.92 13.17 -6.16
C SER A 55 32.08 14.02 -5.21
N GLU A 56 32.57 15.19 -4.79
CA GLU A 56 31.82 16.15 -3.98
C GLU A 56 30.57 16.67 -4.69
N GLU A 57 30.66 16.93 -5.99
CA GLU A 57 29.53 17.37 -6.81
C GLU A 57 28.45 16.28 -6.91
N GLN A 58 28.86 15.02 -7.10
CA GLN A 58 27.94 13.88 -7.08
C GLN A 58 27.27 13.69 -5.71
N ILE A 59 28.03 13.81 -4.62
CA ILE A 59 27.47 13.68 -3.26
C ILE A 59 26.43 14.77 -3.01
N LYS A 60 26.67 16.01 -3.45
CA LYS A 60 25.69 17.10 -3.31
C LYS A 60 24.40 16.81 -4.07
N ASP A 61 24.51 16.35 -5.31
CA ASP A 61 23.34 16.00 -6.13
C ASP A 61 22.55 14.82 -5.54
N LEU A 62 23.24 13.77 -5.08
CA LEU A 62 22.60 12.64 -4.38
C LEU A 62 21.93 13.09 -3.08
N THR A 63 22.55 14.00 -2.33
CA THR A 63 21.97 14.56 -1.10
C THR A 63 20.69 15.33 -1.40
N ALA A 64 20.70 16.19 -2.43
CA ALA A 64 19.51 16.93 -2.85
C ALA A 64 18.37 16.00 -3.28
N ARG A 65 18.68 14.94 -4.06
CA ARG A 65 17.70 13.91 -4.44
C ARG A 65 17.14 13.14 -3.24
N MET A 66 17.98 12.82 -2.27
CA MET A 66 17.56 12.17 -1.02
C MET A 66 16.62 13.07 -0.21
N ASP A 67 16.92 14.37 -0.09
CA ASP A 67 16.07 15.32 0.63
C ASP A 67 14.71 15.51 -0.03
N MET A 68 14.65 15.60 -1.37
CA MET A 68 13.38 15.62 -2.10
C MET A 68 12.56 14.35 -1.84
N ALA A 69 13.18 13.18 -1.97
CA ALA A 69 12.51 11.89 -1.71
C ALA A 69 12.02 11.77 -0.26
N ARG A 70 12.71 12.40 0.70
CA ARG A 70 12.32 12.43 2.11
C ARG A 70 11.07 13.30 2.33
N VAL A 71 11.01 14.46 1.69
CA VAL A 71 9.82 15.34 1.74
C VAL A 71 8.62 14.63 1.12
N GLU A 72 8.78 14.04 -0.07
CA GLU A 72 7.70 13.26 -0.70
C GLU A 72 7.22 12.10 0.18
N ASN A 73 8.15 11.38 0.84
CA ASN A 73 7.77 10.33 1.79
C ASN A 73 6.95 10.86 2.97
N GLN A 74 7.28 12.06 3.46
CA GLN A 74 6.56 12.67 4.57
C GLN A 74 5.15 13.10 4.15
N ASP A 75 5.00 13.70 2.97
CA ASP A 75 3.70 14.04 2.38
C ASP A 75 2.83 12.79 2.16
N LEU A 76 3.42 11.71 1.62
CA LEU A 76 2.69 10.44 1.43
C LEU A 76 2.23 9.84 2.76
N ARG A 77 3.05 9.90 3.81
CA ARG A 77 2.66 9.45 5.16
C ARG A 77 1.53 10.28 5.73
N GLN A 78 1.56 11.59 5.53
CA GLN A 78 0.50 12.50 5.97
C GLN A 78 -0.81 12.20 5.25
N GLN A 79 -0.77 12.04 3.92
CA GLN A 79 -1.95 11.65 3.12
C GLN A 79 -2.51 10.29 3.53
N MET A 80 -1.64 9.30 3.82
CA MET A 80 -2.07 7.99 4.31
C MET A 80 -2.79 8.09 5.66
N PHE A 81 -2.32 8.95 6.57
CA PHE A 81 -2.97 9.18 7.85
C PHE A 81 -4.35 9.82 7.68
N GLU A 82 -4.46 10.85 6.84
CA GLU A 82 -5.74 11.51 6.55
C GLU A 82 -6.74 10.56 5.89
N LEU A 83 -6.28 9.70 4.99
CA LEU A 83 -7.13 8.70 4.35
C LEU A 83 -7.62 7.65 5.36
N GLN A 84 -6.76 7.27 6.32
CA GLN A 84 -7.11 6.34 7.39
C GLN A 84 -8.17 6.92 8.34
N GLU A 85 -8.05 8.20 8.71
CA GLU A 85 -9.08 8.89 9.51
C GLU A 85 -10.42 8.99 8.76
N LYS A 86 -10.40 9.31 7.45
CA LYS A 86 -11.61 9.32 6.62
C LYS A 86 -12.26 7.94 6.53
N TYR A 87 -11.46 6.88 6.40
CA TYR A 87 -11.96 5.51 6.39
C TYR A 87 -12.65 5.16 7.71
N LYS A 88 -12.05 5.53 8.85
CA LYS A 88 -12.61 5.30 10.18
C LYS A 88 -13.94 6.04 10.39
N ALA A 89 -14.02 7.30 9.96
CA ALA A 89 -15.28 8.05 10.02
C ALA A 89 -16.40 7.38 9.18
N ALA A 90 -16.07 6.89 7.98
CA ALA A 90 -17.03 6.17 7.15
C ALA A 90 -17.49 4.83 7.79
N GLU A 91 -16.60 4.15 8.51
CA GLU A 91 -16.95 2.93 9.27
C GLU A 91 -17.95 3.25 10.40
N GLU A 92 -17.73 4.34 11.14
CA GLU A 92 -18.65 4.82 12.18
C GLU A 92 -20.03 5.22 11.60
N ASP A 93 -20.05 5.86 10.42
CA ASP A 93 -21.29 6.20 9.69
C ASP A 93 -22.06 4.94 9.28
N ILE A 94 -21.36 3.93 8.76
CA ILE A 94 -21.98 2.64 8.39
C ILE A 94 -22.62 2.00 9.62
N ASP A 95 -21.94 1.99 10.76
CA ASP A 95 -22.48 1.41 11.99
C ASP A 95 -23.64 2.23 12.57
N CYS A 96 -23.66 3.54 12.37
CA CYS A 96 -24.81 4.38 12.69
C CYS A 96 -26.02 4.04 11.80
N ILE A 97 -25.81 3.88 10.50
CA ILE A 97 -26.88 3.51 9.55
C ILE A 97 -27.45 2.13 9.89
N LYS A 98 -26.60 1.14 10.21
CA LYS A 98 -27.05 -0.20 10.63
C LYS A 98 -27.99 -0.13 11.84
N ARG A 99 -27.60 0.59 12.90
CA ARG A 99 -28.44 0.75 14.11
C ARG A 99 -29.79 1.39 13.78
N ASN A 100 -29.81 2.42 12.93
CA ASN A 100 -31.06 3.06 12.51
C ASN A 100 -31.96 2.09 11.72
N ILE A 101 -31.39 1.26 10.84
CA ILE A 101 -32.16 0.23 10.12
C ILE A 101 -32.79 -0.76 11.12
N GLU A 102 -32.03 -1.25 12.10
CA GLU A 102 -32.52 -2.16 13.13
C GLU A 102 -33.68 -1.54 13.95
N GLU A 103 -33.54 -0.27 14.36
CA GLU A 103 -34.61 0.47 15.04
C GLU A 103 -35.87 0.59 14.18
N LYS A 104 -35.71 0.90 12.89
CA LYS A 104 -36.83 1.00 11.94
C LYS A 104 -37.49 -0.34 11.67
N GLU A 105 -36.74 -1.44 11.68
CA GLU A 105 -37.32 -2.78 11.59
C GLU A 105 -38.19 -3.11 12.81
N GLU A 106 -37.78 -2.73 14.03
CA GLU A 106 -38.58 -2.97 15.22
C GLU A 106 -39.85 -2.10 15.24
N GLU A 107 -39.75 -0.82 14.85
CA GLU A 107 -40.92 0.04 14.63
C GLU A 107 -41.91 -0.59 13.63
N CYS A 108 -41.40 -1.15 12.53
CA CYS A 108 -42.24 -1.83 11.54
C CYS A 108 -42.93 -3.08 12.11
N LYS A 109 -42.25 -3.86 12.95
CA LYS A 109 -42.86 -5.01 13.63
C LYS A 109 -43.98 -4.56 14.57
N ASP A 110 -43.78 -3.48 15.33
CA ASP A 110 -44.80 -2.94 16.23
C ASP A 110 -46.03 -2.39 15.51
N LEU A 111 -45.81 -1.69 14.38
CA LEU A 111 -46.88 -1.25 13.50
C LEU A 111 -47.64 -2.45 12.93
N HIS A 112 -46.95 -3.51 12.50
CA HIS A 112 -47.58 -4.72 11.99
C HIS A 112 -48.42 -5.45 13.06
N ARG A 113 -47.92 -5.54 14.30
CA ARG A 113 -48.68 -6.07 15.46
C ARG A 113 -49.96 -5.24 15.68
N SER A 114 -49.86 -3.92 15.56
CA SER A 114 -51.00 -3.00 15.73
C SER A 114 -52.03 -3.12 14.61
N ILE A 115 -51.60 -3.20 13.35
CA ILE A 115 -52.48 -3.47 12.19
C ILE A 115 -53.19 -4.82 12.37
N THR A 116 -52.47 -5.86 12.80
CA THR A 116 -53.05 -7.20 13.03
C THR A 116 -54.14 -7.16 14.11
N ARG A 117 -53.91 -6.41 15.20
CA ARG A 117 -54.94 -6.18 16.22
C ARG A 117 -56.16 -5.47 15.64
N LEU A 118 -55.96 -4.39 14.90
CA LEU A 118 -57.05 -3.63 14.27
C LEU A 118 -57.88 -4.49 13.31
N LEU A 119 -57.23 -5.28 12.45
CA LEU A 119 -57.91 -6.19 11.52
C LEU A 119 -58.77 -7.23 12.26
N ARG A 120 -58.28 -7.78 13.37
CA ARG A 120 -59.06 -8.70 14.21
C ARG A 120 -60.32 -8.00 14.74
N THR A 121 -60.18 -6.79 15.28
CA THR A 121 -61.30 -5.99 15.77
C THR A 121 -62.31 -5.68 14.66
N CYS A 122 -61.85 -5.27 13.47
CA CYS A 122 -62.73 -5.01 12.33
C CYS A 122 -63.51 -6.27 11.91
N SER A 123 -62.84 -7.43 11.83
CA SER A 123 -63.51 -8.71 11.54
C SER A 123 -64.55 -9.09 12.61
N GLU A 124 -64.27 -8.83 13.89
CA GLU A 124 -65.24 -9.07 14.98
C GLU A 124 -66.45 -8.12 14.91
N GLN A 125 -66.22 -6.86 14.53
CA GLN A 125 -67.28 -5.88 14.30
C GLN A 125 -68.15 -6.27 13.10
N GLU A 126 -67.56 -6.72 11.99
CA GLU A 126 -68.28 -7.19 10.81
C GLU A 126 -69.19 -8.38 11.14
N LYS A 127 -68.65 -9.39 11.84
CA LYS A 127 -69.46 -10.53 12.35
C LYS A 127 -70.62 -10.08 13.24
N THR A 128 -70.43 -9.00 14.00
CA THR A 128 -71.49 -8.42 14.85
C THR A 128 -72.59 -7.77 14.02
N ILE A 129 -72.20 -7.01 12.99
CA ILE A 129 -73.14 -6.37 12.08
C ILE A 129 -73.96 -7.43 11.34
N ASP A 130 -73.31 -8.49 10.83
CA ASP A 130 -73.98 -9.59 10.13
C ASP A 130 -74.91 -10.37 11.05
N GLY A 131 -74.49 -10.68 12.27
CA GLY A 131 -75.32 -11.32 13.28
C GLY A 131 -76.59 -10.52 13.58
N LEU A 132 -76.46 -9.20 13.78
CA LEU A 132 -77.61 -8.31 14.02
C LEU A 132 -78.51 -8.17 12.79
N ARG A 133 -77.94 -8.13 11.58
CA ARG A 133 -78.70 -8.08 10.32
C ARG A 133 -79.54 -9.35 10.12
N GLY A 134 -78.96 -10.53 10.36
CA GLY A 134 -79.68 -11.81 10.27
C GLY A 134 -80.85 -11.90 11.27
N VAL A 135 -80.68 -11.37 12.49
CA VAL A 135 -81.79 -11.24 13.46
C VAL A 135 -82.90 -10.31 12.92
N GLY A 136 -82.53 -9.17 12.31
CA GLY A 136 -83.49 -8.23 11.71
C GLY A 136 -84.32 -8.83 10.57
N GLU A 137 -83.70 -9.68 9.73
CA GLU A 137 -84.37 -10.36 8.61
C GLU A 137 -85.37 -11.43 9.08
N LEU A 138 -85.04 -12.19 10.12
CA LEU A 138 -85.95 -13.18 10.71
C LEU A 138 -87.18 -12.55 11.38
N ILE A 139 -87.02 -11.35 11.96
CA ILE A 139 -88.13 -10.59 12.55
C ILE A 139 -89.11 -10.11 11.45
N GLN A 140 -88.64 -9.86 10.22
CA GLN A 140 -89.48 -9.43 9.11
C GLN A 140 -90.24 -10.57 8.41
N GLN A 141 -89.78 -11.83 8.52
CA GLN A 141 -90.48 -13.00 7.96
C GLN A 141 -91.70 -13.38 8.80
N LYS A 142 -92.90 -13.05 8.31
CA LYS A 142 -94.22 -13.23 8.95
C LYS A 142 -94.71 -14.69 9.09
N GLN A 143 -93.88 -15.64 9.54
CA GLN A 143 -94.33 -16.97 9.95
C GLN A 143 -94.06 -17.20 11.45
N PRO A 144 -95.09 -17.37 12.31
CA PRO A 144 -94.93 -17.14 13.74
C PRO A 144 -94.43 -18.32 14.59
N ARG A 145 -94.49 -19.57 14.10
CA ARG A 145 -94.34 -20.75 15.00
C ARG A 145 -93.07 -21.58 14.82
N GLU A 146 -92.51 -21.67 13.61
CA GLU A 146 -91.20 -22.34 13.38
C GLU A 146 -90.02 -21.37 13.42
N ASN A 147 -90.27 -20.07 13.21
CA ASN A 147 -89.23 -19.04 13.24
C ASN A 147 -88.88 -18.59 14.66
N SER A 148 -89.78 -18.77 15.64
CA SER A 148 -89.52 -18.36 17.03
C SER A 148 -88.37 -19.14 17.64
N ASP A 149 -88.34 -20.46 17.47
CA ASP A 149 -87.26 -21.30 18.01
C ASP A 149 -85.92 -21.05 17.31
N LYS A 150 -85.95 -20.76 16.00
CA LYS A 150 -84.74 -20.39 15.23
C LYS A 150 -84.21 -19.02 15.67
N LEU A 151 -85.09 -18.04 15.86
CA LEU A 151 -84.74 -16.70 16.34
C LEU A 151 -84.16 -16.75 17.76
N VAL A 152 -84.79 -17.51 18.67
CA VAL A 152 -84.29 -17.68 20.05
C VAL A 152 -82.91 -18.33 20.04
N LYS A 153 -82.68 -19.37 19.23
CA LYS A 153 -81.35 -20.00 19.10
C LYS A 153 -80.30 -19.04 18.54
N GLN A 154 -80.63 -18.24 17.53
CA GLN A 154 -79.71 -17.24 16.99
C GLN A 154 -79.39 -16.13 17.98
N LEU A 155 -80.39 -15.61 18.70
CA LEU A 155 -80.19 -14.62 19.76
C LEU A 155 -79.33 -15.18 20.90
N GLN A 156 -79.54 -16.44 21.29
CA GLN A 156 -78.71 -17.10 22.31
C GLN A 156 -77.26 -17.26 21.85
N MET A 157 -77.02 -17.69 20.60
CA MET A 157 -75.68 -17.81 20.04
C MET A 157 -74.99 -16.44 19.98
N GLU A 158 -75.71 -15.41 19.55
CA GLU A 158 -75.17 -14.06 19.43
C GLU A 158 -74.93 -13.40 20.80
N GLN A 159 -75.78 -13.68 21.79
CA GLN A 159 -75.57 -13.28 23.17
C GLN A 159 -74.29 -13.90 23.75
N ILE A 160 -74.04 -15.19 23.52
CA ILE A 160 -72.82 -15.87 23.97
C ILE A 160 -71.59 -15.25 23.28
N ARG A 161 -71.67 -15.00 21.96
CA ARG A 161 -70.58 -14.41 21.18
C ARG A 161 -70.25 -12.99 21.64
N LEU A 162 -71.27 -12.13 21.78
CA LEU A 162 -71.12 -10.75 22.26
C LEU A 162 -70.59 -10.69 23.69
N THR A 163 -71.00 -11.63 24.55
CA THR A 163 -70.43 -11.77 25.90
C THR A 163 -68.94 -12.10 25.84
N GLY A 164 -68.50 -12.94 24.90
CA GLY A 164 -67.08 -13.22 24.67
C GLY A 164 -66.28 -12.00 24.21
N VAL A 165 -66.83 -11.20 23.29
CA VAL A 165 -66.23 -9.93 22.82
C VAL A 165 -66.15 -8.91 23.97
N GLU A 166 -67.21 -8.78 24.75
CA GLU A 166 -67.27 -7.89 25.91
C GLU A 166 -66.21 -8.22 26.96
N GLN A 167 -66.03 -9.51 27.27
CA GLN A 167 -64.99 -9.96 28.19
C GLN A 167 -63.58 -9.70 27.65
N ALA A 168 -63.36 -9.85 26.34
CA ALA A 168 -62.07 -9.55 25.71
C ALA A 168 -61.75 -8.04 25.80
N LEU A 169 -62.71 -7.18 25.47
CA LEU A 169 -62.56 -5.73 25.58
C LEU A 169 -62.32 -5.29 27.03
N ARG A 170 -62.98 -5.91 28.02
CA ARG A 170 -62.69 -5.65 29.44
C ARG A 170 -61.24 -5.98 29.80
N ARG A 171 -60.71 -7.11 29.34
CA ARG A 171 -59.31 -7.50 29.58
C ARG A 171 -58.33 -6.51 28.94
N GLU A 172 -58.62 -6.01 27.74
CA GLU A 172 -57.82 -4.97 27.09
C GLU A 172 -57.86 -3.65 27.85
N VAL A 173 -59.04 -3.19 28.25
CA VAL A 173 -59.20 -1.98 29.08
C VAL A 173 -58.43 -2.10 30.39
N ASP A 174 -58.47 -3.24 31.05
CA ASP A 174 -57.71 -3.47 32.29
C ASP A 174 -56.20 -3.58 32.03
N SER A 175 -55.78 -3.98 30.83
CA SER A 175 -54.38 -3.93 30.41
C SER A 175 -53.92 -2.49 30.19
N TYR A 176 -54.69 -1.68 29.48
CA TYR A 176 -54.38 -0.26 29.29
C TYR A 176 -54.39 0.53 30.60
N LYS A 177 -55.28 0.20 31.55
CA LYS A 177 -55.23 0.78 32.90
C LYS A 177 -53.92 0.47 33.59
N ARG A 178 -53.47 -0.79 33.56
CA ARG A 178 -52.18 -1.19 34.13
C ARG A 178 -51.00 -0.47 33.48
N GLU A 179 -51.02 -0.28 32.17
CA GLU A 179 -50.01 0.48 31.44
C GLU A 179 -50.03 1.96 31.80
N VAL A 180 -51.20 2.59 31.84
CA VAL A 180 -51.36 3.98 32.28
C VAL A 180 -50.88 4.15 33.72
N ASP A 181 -51.19 3.22 34.61
CA ASP A 181 -50.70 3.25 35.98
C ASP A 181 -49.18 3.06 36.04
N ALA A 182 -48.59 2.15 35.25
CA ALA A 182 -47.14 1.99 35.15
C ALA A 182 -46.47 3.29 34.66
N LEU A 183 -46.97 3.90 33.59
CA LEU A 183 -46.50 5.18 33.07
C LEU A 183 -46.69 6.33 34.07
N ARG A 184 -47.76 6.31 34.87
CA ARG A 184 -47.94 7.27 35.97
C ARG A 184 -46.89 7.08 37.05
N HIS A 185 -46.59 5.84 37.46
CA HIS A 185 -45.53 5.57 38.43
C HIS A 185 -44.17 5.99 37.88
N GLU A 186 -43.88 5.73 36.61
CA GLU A 186 -42.65 6.18 35.95
C GLU A 186 -42.57 7.71 35.90
N ASN A 187 -43.64 8.39 35.50
CA ASN A 187 -43.71 9.85 35.50
C ASN A 187 -43.57 10.44 36.91
N ILE A 188 -44.14 9.80 37.94
CA ILE A 188 -43.94 10.19 39.34
C ILE A 188 -42.46 10.00 39.73
N ASN A 189 -41.81 8.92 39.31
CA ASN A 189 -40.39 8.69 39.56
C ASN A 189 -39.51 9.72 38.85
N LEU A 190 -39.78 10.03 37.58
CA LEU A 190 -39.10 11.09 36.83
C LEU A 190 -39.33 12.46 37.47
N LEU A 191 -40.56 12.76 37.90
CA LEU A 191 -40.90 13.99 38.60
C LEU A 191 -40.19 14.08 39.96
N ASN A 192 -40.06 12.97 40.69
CA ASN A 192 -39.31 12.92 41.94
C ASN A 192 -37.80 13.09 41.70
N ARG A 193 -37.26 12.54 40.61
CA ARG A 193 -35.88 12.81 40.16
C ARG A 193 -35.66 14.29 39.83
N LEU A 194 -36.60 14.91 39.12
CA LEU A 194 -36.58 16.34 38.77
C LEU A 194 -36.79 17.26 39.98
N LYS A 195 -37.70 16.92 40.91
CA LYS A 195 -37.92 17.66 42.16
C LYS A 195 -36.74 17.51 43.14
N GLY A 196 -36.07 16.36 43.14
CA GLY A 196 -34.84 16.12 43.90
C GLY A 196 -33.66 16.99 43.49
N CYS A 197 -33.63 17.50 42.25
CA CYS A 197 -32.66 18.51 41.80
C CYS A 197 -32.84 19.89 42.45
N GLY A 198 -34.00 20.16 43.07
CA GLY A 198 -34.33 21.50 43.55
C GLY A 198 -33.81 21.84 44.94
N LYS A 199 -33.78 20.89 45.89
CA LYS A 199 -33.44 21.21 47.30
C LYS A 199 -32.68 20.14 48.09
N GLU A 200 -32.50 18.91 47.60
CA GLU A 200 -31.76 17.83 48.30
C GLU A 200 -31.06 16.92 47.28
N GLY A 201 -30.12 17.49 46.51
CA GLY A 201 -29.30 16.75 45.52
C GLY A 201 -28.45 15.61 46.10
N GLY A 202 -28.41 15.48 47.43
CA GLY A 202 -27.66 14.46 48.13
C GLY A 202 -28.24 13.04 48.06
N SER A 203 -29.57 12.88 48.08
CA SER A 203 -30.17 11.55 48.27
C SER A 203 -30.18 10.67 47.00
N LEU A 204 -30.20 11.28 45.81
CA LEU A 204 -30.11 10.56 44.52
C LEU A 204 -28.67 10.24 44.16
N MET A 205 -27.74 11.16 44.45
CA MET A 205 -26.31 10.92 44.25
C MET A 205 -25.82 9.78 45.16
N PHE A 206 -26.25 9.77 46.43
CA PHE A 206 -25.94 8.68 47.37
C PHE A 206 -26.47 7.31 46.92
N LYS A 207 -27.69 7.22 46.37
CA LYS A 207 -28.25 5.94 45.86
C LYS A 207 -27.53 5.46 44.60
N LEU A 208 -27.26 6.36 43.65
CA LEU A 208 -26.52 6.03 42.44
C LEU A 208 -25.08 5.62 42.77
N ASP A 209 -24.40 6.34 43.67
CA ASP A 209 -23.06 6.00 44.13
C ASP A 209 -23.04 4.65 44.85
N GLN A 210 -24.07 4.33 45.64
CA GLN A 210 -24.22 3.03 46.31
C GLN A 210 -24.51 1.89 45.32
N GLU A 211 -25.35 2.11 44.30
CA GLU A 211 -25.60 1.13 43.23
C GLU A 211 -24.36 0.90 42.37
N LEU A 212 -23.64 1.97 41.98
CA LEU A 212 -22.38 1.88 41.24
C LEU A 212 -21.30 1.14 42.02
N LEU A 213 -21.19 1.40 43.33
CA LEU A 213 -20.27 0.69 44.21
C LEU A 213 -20.63 -0.80 44.31
N THR A 214 -21.92 -1.14 44.38
CA THR A 214 -22.39 -2.53 44.43
C THR A 214 -22.09 -3.25 43.11
N CYS A 215 -22.35 -2.61 41.97
CA CYS A 215 -22.01 -3.13 40.64
C CYS A 215 -20.50 -3.31 40.44
N LEU A 216 -19.68 -2.34 40.85
CA LEU A 216 -18.22 -2.45 40.78
C LEU A 216 -17.69 -3.60 41.64
N ASN A 217 -18.22 -3.76 42.85
CA ASN A 217 -17.86 -4.87 43.72
C ASN A 217 -18.25 -6.23 43.14
N CYS A 218 -19.42 -6.33 42.49
CA CYS A 218 -19.82 -7.54 41.77
C CYS A 218 -18.88 -7.84 40.59
N LEU A 219 -18.55 -6.82 39.80
CA LEU A 219 -17.68 -6.95 38.64
C LEU A 219 -16.25 -7.33 39.05
N GLN A 220 -15.70 -6.72 40.09
CA GLN A 220 -14.36 -7.03 40.60
C GLN A 220 -14.30 -8.44 41.20
N LYS A 221 -15.33 -8.86 41.96
CA LYS A 221 -15.37 -10.20 42.59
C LYS A 221 -15.66 -11.34 41.62
N GLN A 222 -16.41 -11.09 40.55
CA GLN A 222 -16.80 -12.14 39.60
C GLN A 222 -15.93 -12.14 38.35
N ALA A 223 -15.67 -10.98 37.73
CA ALA A 223 -14.98 -10.92 36.44
C ALA A 223 -13.48 -11.16 36.57
N SER A 224 -12.83 -10.72 37.65
CA SER A 224 -11.40 -10.95 37.88
C SER A 224 -11.05 -12.44 37.93
N PRO A 225 -11.66 -13.27 38.80
CA PRO A 225 -11.33 -14.70 38.84
C PRO A 225 -11.73 -15.43 37.56
N LEU A 226 -12.86 -15.07 36.93
CA LEU A 226 -13.29 -15.68 35.65
C LEU A 226 -12.28 -15.43 34.51
N LEU A 227 -11.73 -14.22 34.42
CA LEU A 227 -10.72 -13.89 33.42
C LEU A 227 -9.37 -14.53 33.74
N ASP A 228 -8.98 -14.58 35.01
CA ASP A 228 -7.76 -15.28 35.43
C ASP A 228 -7.85 -16.79 35.18
N ASP A 229 -8.98 -17.42 35.48
CA ASP A 229 -9.26 -18.83 35.18
C ASP A 229 -9.23 -19.08 33.68
N SER A 230 -9.81 -18.18 32.88
CA SER A 230 -9.77 -18.26 31.41
C SER A 230 -8.35 -18.16 30.87
N ILE A 231 -7.56 -17.20 31.34
CA ILE A 231 -6.13 -17.04 30.97
C ILE A 231 -5.33 -18.27 31.41
N HIS A 232 -5.63 -18.83 32.58
CA HIS A 232 -4.98 -20.04 33.08
C HIS A 232 -5.30 -21.25 32.20
N LEU A 233 -6.57 -21.46 31.84
CA LEU A 233 -7.01 -22.53 30.92
C LEU A 233 -6.38 -22.37 29.53
N CYS A 234 -6.33 -21.16 28.98
CA CYS A 234 -5.65 -20.88 27.72
C CYS A 234 -4.15 -21.19 27.79
N SER A 235 -3.51 -20.88 28.92
CA SER A 235 -2.09 -21.22 29.16
C SER A 235 -1.89 -22.73 29.24
N GLN A 236 -2.75 -23.46 29.94
CA GLN A 236 -2.70 -24.92 30.03
C GLN A 236 -2.93 -25.59 28.66
N LEU A 237 -3.88 -25.09 27.87
CA LEU A 237 -4.13 -25.59 26.51
C LEU A 237 -2.93 -25.35 25.58
N LEU A 238 -2.28 -24.19 25.72
CA LEU A 238 -1.08 -23.88 24.97
C LEU A 238 0.07 -24.82 25.37
N GLU A 239 0.30 -25.05 26.67
CA GLU A 239 1.31 -26.00 27.15
C GLU A 239 1.01 -27.44 26.71
N PHE A 240 -0.26 -27.86 26.70
CA PHE A 240 -0.66 -29.16 26.14
C PHE A 240 -0.34 -29.26 24.64
N SER A 241 -0.57 -28.18 23.89
CA SER A 241 -0.24 -28.11 22.47
C SER A 241 1.28 -28.12 22.19
N LYS A 242 2.08 -27.48 23.07
CA LYS A 242 3.56 -27.52 23.05
C LYS A 242 4.08 -28.93 23.34
N GLY A 243 3.55 -29.60 24.37
CA GLY A 243 3.93 -30.97 24.75
C GLY A 243 3.56 -32.03 23.71
N ARG A 244 2.50 -31.79 22.92
CA ARG A 244 2.10 -32.69 21.82
C ARG A 244 3.00 -32.56 20.58
N ALA A 245 3.62 -31.39 20.37
CA ALA A 245 4.59 -31.14 19.30
C ALA A 245 5.98 -31.74 19.59
N GLN A 246 6.32 -31.99 20.86
CA GLN A 246 7.61 -32.59 21.27
C GLN A 246 7.63 -34.13 21.25
N ASN A 247 6.47 -34.79 21.12
CA ASN A 247 6.33 -36.25 21.18
C ASN A 247 6.24 -36.95 19.80
N VAL A 248 6.59 -36.28 18.71
CA VAL A 248 6.63 -36.88 17.37
C VAL A 248 8.06 -37.35 17.07
N ASP A 249 8.29 -38.64 17.29
CA ASP A 249 9.58 -39.29 17.02
C ASP A 249 9.70 -39.60 15.51
N MET A 250 10.68 -38.96 14.88
CA MET A 250 11.48 -39.42 13.75
C MET A 250 10.79 -40.11 12.56
N LYS A 251 10.06 -39.35 11.73
CA LYS A 251 10.04 -39.63 10.27
C LYS A 251 9.66 -38.44 9.39
N ASP A 252 10.55 -38.17 8.44
CA ASP A 252 10.42 -37.38 7.22
C ASP A 252 10.69 -35.87 7.20
N ARG A 253 11.58 -35.51 6.26
CA ARG A 253 12.05 -34.18 5.85
C ARG A 253 10.96 -33.18 5.40
N ILE A 254 9.68 -33.55 5.50
CA ILE A 254 8.53 -32.67 5.19
C ILE A 254 8.09 -31.88 6.45
N GLU A 255 8.51 -32.30 7.65
CA GLU A 255 8.10 -31.67 8.92
C GLU A 255 8.77 -30.32 9.22
N VAL A 256 9.92 -30.00 8.62
CA VAL A 256 10.63 -28.73 8.92
C VAL A 256 9.77 -27.50 8.60
N LYS A 257 8.94 -27.56 7.54
CA LYS A 257 8.04 -26.46 7.16
C LYS A 257 6.77 -26.40 8.04
N ARG A 258 6.30 -27.54 8.55
CA ARG A 258 5.14 -27.63 9.46
C ARG A 258 5.52 -27.19 10.87
N ASN A 259 6.73 -27.50 11.32
CA ASN A 259 7.27 -27.10 12.61
C ASN A 259 7.57 -25.59 12.67
N CYS A 260 7.93 -24.98 11.54
CA CYS A 260 8.11 -23.52 11.46
C CYS A 260 6.78 -22.76 11.61
N LEU A 261 5.70 -23.27 10.99
CA LEU A 261 4.34 -22.73 11.14
C LEU A 261 3.72 -23.03 12.52
N ALA A 262 3.98 -24.21 13.09
CA ALA A 262 3.55 -24.57 14.43
C ALA A 262 4.29 -23.74 15.51
N GLY A 263 5.59 -23.50 15.33
CA GLY A 263 6.38 -22.62 16.20
C GLY A 263 5.89 -21.17 16.16
N GLN A 264 5.58 -20.66 14.96
CA GLN A 264 5.00 -19.32 14.80
C GLN A 264 3.63 -19.21 15.49
N PHE A 265 2.77 -20.22 15.34
CA PHE A 265 1.47 -20.27 16.01
C PHE A 265 1.58 -20.31 17.54
N ILE A 266 2.55 -21.04 18.08
CA ILE A 266 2.82 -21.11 19.53
C ILE A 266 3.27 -19.74 20.05
N ILE A 267 4.23 -19.10 19.38
CA ILE A 267 4.73 -17.76 19.76
C ILE A 267 3.60 -16.72 19.69
N GLU A 268 2.81 -16.72 18.61
CA GLU A 268 1.69 -15.80 18.45
C GLU A 268 0.62 -16.00 19.54
N SER A 269 0.30 -17.26 19.86
CA SER A 269 -0.66 -17.61 20.91
C SER A 269 -0.15 -17.22 22.31
N GLU A 270 1.15 -17.38 22.56
CA GLU A 270 1.80 -16.96 23.81
C GLU A 270 1.78 -15.44 23.98
N MET A 271 2.06 -14.69 22.91
CA MET A 271 1.95 -13.22 22.90
C MET A 271 0.50 -12.75 23.13
N LYS A 272 -0.50 -13.45 22.55
CA LYS A 272 -1.93 -13.15 22.78
C LYS A 272 -2.33 -13.40 24.23
N ILE A 273 -1.97 -14.55 24.82
CA ILE A 273 -2.25 -14.86 26.24
C ILE A 273 -1.60 -13.84 27.17
N GLN A 274 -0.36 -13.44 26.89
CA GLN A 274 0.32 -12.39 27.65
C GLN A 274 -0.36 -11.01 27.48
N GLY A 275 -0.88 -10.72 26.28
CA GLY A 275 -1.71 -9.54 26.01
C GLY A 275 -2.99 -9.53 26.84
N PHE A 276 -3.72 -10.64 26.89
CA PHE A 276 -4.91 -10.79 27.73
C PHE A 276 -4.59 -10.62 29.22
N ARG A 277 -3.49 -11.21 29.71
CA ARG A 277 -3.03 -11.02 31.09
C ARG A 277 -2.81 -9.55 31.43
N ARG A 278 -2.06 -8.82 30.60
CA ARG A 278 -1.83 -7.37 30.81
C ARG A 278 -3.12 -6.56 30.73
N GLY A 279 -4.03 -6.94 29.83
CA GLY A 279 -5.36 -6.32 29.70
C GLY A 279 -6.21 -6.50 30.96
N THR A 280 -6.30 -7.72 31.48
CA THR A 280 -7.02 -8.04 32.71
C THR A 280 -6.43 -7.30 33.91
N GLU A 281 -5.10 -7.30 34.07
CA GLU A 281 -4.42 -6.54 35.14
C GLU A 281 -4.70 -5.02 35.04
N SER A 282 -4.77 -4.48 33.82
CA SER A 282 -5.10 -3.08 33.59
C SER A 282 -6.55 -2.76 33.93
N MET A 283 -7.47 -3.68 33.62
CA MET A 283 -8.87 -3.56 33.97
C MET A 283 -9.06 -3.59 35.49
N VAL A 284 -8.43 -4.53 36.20
CA VAL A 284 -8.47 -4.62 37.67
C VAL A 284 -7.97 -3.34 38.32
N ARG A 285 -6.81 -2.83 37.90
CA ARG A 285 -6.27 -1.54 38.39
C ARG A 285 -7.22 -0.37 38.14
N SER A 286 -7.90 -0.35 37.00
CA SER A 286 -8.86 0.71 36.66
C SER A 286 -10.12 0.63 37.54
N LEU A 287 -10.61 -0.58 37.81
CA LEU A 287 -11.75 -0.81 38.71
C LEU A 287 -11.43 -0.42 40.15
N GLU A 288 -10.21 -0.68 40.63
CA GLU A 288 -9.74 -0.26 41.95
C GLU A 288 -9.69 1.28 42.08
N VAL A 289 -9.20 1.97 41.05
CA VAL A 289 -9.18 3.45 41.02
C VAL A 289 -10.61 4.01 41.07
N ILE A 290 -11.53 3.48 40.27
CA ILE A 290 -12.93 3.95 40.26
C ILE A 290 -13.62 3.68 41.62
N SER A 291 -13.33 2.53 42.24
CA SER A 291 -13.84 2.18 43.57
C SER A 291 -13.37 3.17 44.65
N SER A 292 -12.09 3.57 44.62
CA SER A 292 -11.54 4.55 45.56
C SER A 292 -12.21 5.93 45.45
N VAL A 293 -12.46 6.40 44.22
CA VAL A 293 -13.08 7.70 43.93
C VAL A 293 -14.56 7.76 44.37
N LEU A 294 -15.29 6.66 44.25
CA LEU A 294 -16.70 6.59 44.67
C LEU A 294 -16.84 6.57 46.20
N HIS A 295 -15.93 5.91 46.91
CA HIS A 295 -15.90 5.93 48.37
C HIS A 295 -15.63 7.33 48.94
N GLU A 296 -14.72 8.10 48.34
CA GLU A 296 -14.42 9.48 48.75
C GLU A 296 -15.62 10.44 48.62
N LYS A 297 -16.48 10.24 47.61
CA LYS A 297 -17.67 11.09 47.37
C LYS A 297 -18.81 10.88 48.38
N SER A 298 -18.95 9.68 48.93
CA SER A 298 -20.08 9.30 49.80
C SER A 298 -20.10 10.02 51.17
N HIS A 299 -18.99 10.61 51.61
CA HIS A 299 -18.86 11.19 52.96
C HIS A 299 -19.34 12.65 53.11
N PHE A 300 -19.75 13.35 52.03
CA PHE A 300 -19.97 14.81 52.05
C PHE A 300 -21.43 15.28 52.31
N VAL A 301 -22.43 14.40 52.39
CA VAL A 301 -23.85 14.75 52.12
C VAL A 301 -24.79 14.80 53.36
N ALA A 302 -24.35 14.49 54.57
CA ALA A 302 -25.27 14.15 55.68
C ALA A 302 -25.72 15.29 56.63
N SER A 303 -25.97 16.55 56.21
CA SER A 303 -26.38 17.61 57.17
C SER A 303 -27.46 18.60 56.65
N ASP A 304 -28.61 18.62 57.35
CA ASP A 304 -29.69 19.63 57.52
C ASP A 304 -31.03 19.62 56.70
N PRO A 305 -32.21 19.62 57.38
CA PRO A 305 -33.51 20.01 56.80
C PRO A 305 -34.38 21.00 57.64
N GLN A 306 -35.31 21.74 56.99
CA GLN A 306 -36.34 22.64 57.61
C GLN A 306 -37.76 22.53 56.97
N SER A 307 -38.78 23.07 57.67
CA SER A 307 -40.25 22.77 57.76
C SER A 307 -41.25 23.54 56.82
N PRO A 308 -42.60 23.28 56.87
CA PRO A 308 -43.62 23.82 55.94
C PRO A 308 -44.77 24.69 56.55
N ILE A 309 -45.55 25.41 55.70
CA ILE A 309 -46.78 26.18 56.07
C ILE A 309 -47.93 25.97 55.04
N GLN A 310 -49.17 26.07 55.55
CA GLN A 310 -50.49 25.65 55.06
C GLN A 310 -51.43 26.81 54.60
N GLU A 311 -52.44 26.46 53.79
CA GLU A 311 -53.47 27.27 53.09
C GLU A 311 -54.70 27.73 53.93
N GLY A 312 -55.49 28.69 53.41
CA GLY A 312 -56.85 29.06 53.88
C GLY A 312 -57.77 29.65 52.77
N LYS A 313 -59.08 29.34 52.84
CA LYS A 313 -60.18 29.43 51.83
C LYS A 313 -61.20 30.59 52.01
N GLU A 314 -62.19 30.66 51.09
CA GLU A 314 -63.62 31.16 51.16
C GLU A 314 -63.97 32.56 50.56
N SER A 315 -65.13 32.91 49.96
CA SER A 315 -66.40 32.26 49.49
C SER A 315 -67.20 33.22 48.52
N CYS A 316 -68.38 32.81 48.00
CA CYS A 316 -69.14 33.30 46.80
C CYS A 316 -70.20 34.43 46.96
N HIS A 317 -70.42 35.23 45.89
CA HIS A 317 -71.67 35.99 45.56
C HIS A 317 -72.20 35.55 44.18
N VAL A 318 -73.48 35.18 44.03
CA VAL A 318 -73.96 34.35 42.89
C VAL A 318 -75.23 34.92 42.22
N ASN A 319 -75.08 35.72 41.15
CA ASN A 319 -75.77 35.51 39.85
C ASN A 319 -75.55 36.65 38.82
N GLY A 320 -75.40 37.92 39.24
CA GLY A 320 -74.85 38.98 38.38
C GLY A 320 -73.32 38.93 38.32
N GLN A 321 -72.70 38.70 39.49
CA GLN A 321 -71.29 38.34 39.63
C GLN A 321 -70.96 37.10 38.79
N ARG A 322 -71.82 36.07 38.80
CA ARG A 322 -71.57 34.80 38.12
C ARG A 322 -71.44 34.94 36.60
N LEU A 323 -72.25 35.77 35.95
CA LEU A 323 -72.13 36.02 34.50
C LEU A 323 -70.92 36.90 34.17
N HIS A 324 -70.64 37.91 35.00
CA HIS A 324 -69.46 38.76 34.87
C HIS A 324 -68.15 37.99 35.18
N ASP A 325 -68.21 37.00 36.06
CA ASP A 325 -67.12 36.10 36.41
C ASP A 325 -66.95 35.00 35.36
N VAL A 326 -68.04 34.53 34.73
CA VAL A 326 -67.98 33.60 33.58
C VAL A 326 -67.38 34.30 32.36
N THR A 327 -67.79 35.52 32.05
CA THR A 327 -67.20 36.32 30.96
C THR A 327 -65.76 36.71 31.24
N ARG A 328 -65.43 37.10 32.48
CA ARG A 328 -64.04 37.32 32.93
C ARG A 328 -63.18 36.05 32.86
N SER A 329 -63.74 34.89 33.23
CA SER A 329 -63.05 33.59 33.14
C SER A 329 -62.84 33.18 31.69
N LYS A 330 -63.82 33.44 30.81
CA LYS A 330 -63.70 33.19 29.37
C LYS A 330 -62.63 34.08 28.72
N LEU A 331 -62.62 35.38 29.04
CA LEU A 331 -61.58 36.31 28.59
C LEU A 331 -60.20 35.91 29.10
N LYS A 332 -60.09 35.49 30.36
CA LYS A 332 -58.84 34.99 30.94
C LYS A 332 -58.36 33.70 30.26
N ALA A 333 -59.27 32.77 29.96
CA ALA A 333 -58.94 31.56 29.20
C ALA A 333 -58.50 31.89 27.76
N GLU A 334 -59.14 32.86 27.11
CA GLU A 334 -58.76 33.35 25.78
C GLU A 334 -57.40 34.05 25.77
N MET A 335 -57.10 34.86 26.79
CA MET A 335 -55.77 35.47 26.97
C MET A 335 -54.69 34.40 27.18
N LEU A 336 -54.95 33.40 28.02
CA LEU A 336 -54.02 32.29 28.25
C LEU A 336 -53.80 31.47 26.98
N LEU A 337 -54.87 31.10 26.27
CA LEU A 337 -54.78 30.39 24.99
C LEU A 337 -54.00 31.19 23.96
N THR A 338 -54.26 32.49 23.86
CA THR A 338 -53.53 33.39 22.95
C THR A 338 -52.06 33.47 23.32
N SER A 339 -51.71 33.53 24.61
CA SER A 339 -50.31 33.52 25.04
C SER A 339 -49.62 32.19 24.70
N LEU A 340 -50.30 31.06 24.93
CA LEU A 340 -49.76 29.72 24.66
C LEU A 340 -49.57 29.49 23.15
N LEU A 341 -50.52 29.94 22.33
CA LEU A 341 -50.38 29.89 20.87
C LEU A 341 -49.22 30.77 20.38
N ARG A 342 -49.02 31.95 20.98
CA ARG A 342 -47.87 32.82 20.68
C ARG A 342 -46.55 32.17 21.05
N GLU A 343 -46.46 31.58 22.25
CA GLU A 343 -45.27 30.84 22.69
C GLU A 343 -44.98 29.64 21.78
N LYS A 344 -46.01 28.88 21.39
CA LYS A 344 -45.87 27.79 20.41
C LYS A 344 -45.43 28.28 19.03
N LEU A 345 -45.91 29.43 18.58
CA LEU A 345 -45.49 30.04 17.33
C LEU A 345 -44.00 30.42 17.40
N TYR A 346 -43.58 31.12 18.46
CA TYR A 346 -42.16 31.49 18.66
C TYR A 346 -41.24 30.27 18.74
N ALA A 347 -41.66 29.21 19.43
CA ALA A 347 -40.88 27.97 19.49
C ALA A 347 -40.75 27.30 18.11
N LYS A 348 -41.78 27.43 17.25
CA LYS A 348 -41.73 26.94 15.87
C LYS A 348 -40.88 27.82 14.97
N ASP A 349 -40.95 29.14 15.12
CA ASP A 349 -40.10 30.08 14.38
C ASP A 349 -38.61 29.83 14.70
N LEU A 350 -38.26 29.63 15.97
CA LEU A 350 -36.88 29.28 16.37
C LEU A 350 -36.44 27.93 15.78
N GLN A 351 -37.33 26.93 15.72
CA GLN A 351 -37.03 25.65 15.08
C GLN A 351 -36.78 25.82 13.57
N VAL A 352 -37.53 26.69 12.90
CA VAL A 352 -37.34 26.99 11.48
C VAL A 352 -36.00 27.68 11.25
N GLU A 353 -35.64 28.69 12.05
CA GLU A 353 -34.33 29.35 11.97
C GLU A 353 -33.17 28.36 12.15
N GLN A 354 -33.29 27.41 13.09
CA GLN A 354 -32.29 26.36 13.29
C GLN A 354 -32.17 25.47 12.05
N LEU A 355 -33.29 25.01 11.49
CA LEU A 355 -33.30 24.17 10.29
C LEU A 355 -32.75 24.91 9.07
N GLU A 356 -33.01 26.21 8.93
CA GLU A 356 -32.42 27.04 7.87
C GLU A 356 -30.90 27.14 8.00
N ALA A 357 -30.39 27.29 9.23
CA ALA A 357 -28.95 27.30 9.48
C ALA A 357 -28.29 25.95 9.18
N GLU A 358 -28.92 24.84 9.58
CA GLU A 358 -28.48 23.46 9.28
C GLU A 358 -28.53 23.16 7.77
N LEU A 359 -29.56 23.63 7.06
CA LEU A 359 -29.63 23.51 5.62
C LEU A 359 -28.51 24.32 4.94
N ALA A 360 -28.24 25.53 5.42
CA ALA A 360 -27.19 26.37 4.86
C ALA A 360 -25.78 25.78 5.08
N THR A 361 -25.52 25.14 6.22
CA THR A 361 -24.25 24.41 6.44
C THR A 361 -24.16 23.18 5.54
N ALA A 362 -25.24 22.41 5.39
CA ALA A 362 -25.28 21.25 4.50
C ALA A 362 -25.06 21.61 3.03
N VAL A 363 -25.68 22.71 2.55
CA VAL A 363 -25.48 23.21 1.17
C VAL A 363 -24.02 23.61 0.94
N ARG A 364 -23.40 24.34 1.87
CA ARG A 364 -21.97 24.69 1.77
C ARG A 364 -21.08 23.44 1.76
N GLY A 365 -21.39 22.44 2.59
CA GLY A 365 -20.69 21.16 2.56
C GLY A 365 -20.80 20.46 1.21
N ASN A 366 -21.99 20.46 0.60
CA ASN A 366 -22.20 19.90 -0.73
C ASN A 366 -21.41 20.64 -1.81
N ASP A 367 -21.35 21.97 -1.76
CA ASP A 367 -20.54 22.76 -2.70
C ASP A 367 -19.05 22.42 -2.59
N ILE A 368 -18.52 22.22 -1.37
CA ILE A 368 -17.13 21.78 -1.14
C ILE A 368 -16.90 20.40 -1.76
N LEU A 369 -17.77 19.42 -1.46
CA LEU A 369 -17.68 18.08 -2.01
C LEU A 369 -17.75 18.07 -3.54
N ARG A 370 -18.58 18.94 -4.13
CA ARG A 370 -18.66 19.09 -5.59
C ARG A 370 -17.35 19.58 -6.20
N CYS A 371 -16.68 20.54 -5.55
CA CYS A 371 -15.35 20.99 -5.95
C CYS A 371 -14.30 19.88 -5.82
N GLU A 372 -14.34 19.10 -4.74
CA GLU A 372 -13.43 17.96 -4.55
C GLU A 372 -13.64 16.88 -5.63
N ILE A 373 -14.90 16.55 -5.95
CA ILE A 373 -15.24 15.63 -7.03
C ILE A 373 -14.71 16.14 -8.37
N GLN A 374 -14.90 17.43 -8.68
CA GLN A 374 -14.41 18.01 -9.92
C GLN A 374 -12.88 17.94 -10.01
N ASN A 375 -12.17 18.28 -8.93
CA ASN A 375 -10.70 18.18 -8.87
C ASN A 375 -10.22 16.73 -9.07
N ALA A 376 -10.92 15.76 -8.48
CA ALA A 376 -10.60 14.35 -8.66
C ALA A 376 -10.84 13.89 -10.12
N VAL A 377 -11.93 14.34 -10.75
CA VAL A 377 -12.24 14.07 -12.16
C VAL A 377 -11.19 14.67 -13.10
N ASP A 378 -10.76 15.90 -12.85
CA ASP A 378 -9.74 16.58 -13.65
C ASP A 378 -8.38 15.88 -13.53
N THR A 379 -8.02 15.47 -12.30
CA THR A 379 -6.80 14.70 -12.03
C THR A 379 -6.84 13.34 -12.73
N ALA A 380 -7.97 12.63 -12.65
CA ALA A 380 -8.15 11.36 -13.34
C ALA A 380 -8.06 11.52 -14.86
N SER A 381 -8.60 12.60 -15.41
CA SER A 381 -8.52 12.92 -16.83
C SER A 381 -7.07 13.16 -17.26
N CYS A 382 -6.29 13.92 -16.49
CA CYS A 382 -4.86 14.13 -16.73
C CYS A 382 -4.08 12.81 -16.69
N LEU A 383 -4.34 11.96 -15.69
CA LEU A 383 -3.71 10.64 -15.57
C LEU A 383 -4.10 9.72 -16.75
N SER A 384 -5.35 9.76 -17.20
CA SER A 384 -5.81 8.99 -18.36
C SER A 384 -5.08 9.41 -19.65
N HIS A 385 -4.85 10.71 -19.85
CA HIS A 385 -4.05 11.19 -20.98
C HIS A 385 -2.59 10.73 -20.90
N LYS A 386 -1.97 10.78 -19.72
CA LYS A 386 -0.60 10.25 -19.51
C LYS A 386 -0.52 8.74 -19.77
N MET A 387 -1.53 7.98 -19.33
CA MET A 387 -1.62 6.55 -19.59
C MET A 387 -1.67 6.24 -21.08
N LYS A 388 -2.51 6.95 -21.86
CA LYS A 388 -2.59 6.79 -23.32
C LYS A 388 -1.27 7.13 -24.01
N ASP A 389 -0.54 8.14 -23.55
CA ASP A 389 0.80 8.44 -24.09
C ASP A 389 1.79 7.30 -23.84
N LEU A 390 1.80 6.74 -22.63
CA LEU A 390 2.63 5.58 -22.31
C LEU A 390 2.25 4.34 -23.12
N GLU A 391 0.95 4.08 -23.33
CA GLU A 391 0.48 3.00 -24.21
C GLU A 391 1.01 3.18 -25.64
N LEU A 392 0.95 4.40 -26.18
CA LEU A 392 1.52 4.70 -27.51
C LEU A 392 3.04 4.52 -27.55
N GLN A 393 3.75 4.87 -26.48
CA GLN A 393 5.19 4.63 -26.39
C GLN A 393 5.51 3.14 -26.36
N VAL A 394 4.73 2.32 -25.64
CA VAL A 394 4.89 0.86 -25.62
C VAL A 394 4.70 0.28 -27.01
N ILE A 395 3.62 0.65 -27.72
CA ILE A 395 3.37 0.17 -29.09
C ILE A 395 4.55 0.50 -30.02
N LYS A 396 5.08 1.73 -29.96
CA LYS A 396 6.26 2.13 -30.76
C LYS A 396 7.51 1.34 -30.41
N LYS A 397 7.67 0.92 -29.15
CA LYS A 397 8.81 0.11 -28.71
C LYS A 397 8.65 -1.33 -29.16
N ASP A 398 7.44 -1.88 -29.11
CA ASP A 398 7.12 -3.21 -29.63
C ASP A 398 7.36 -3.31 -31.13
N GLU A 399 6.96 -2.30 -31.91
CA GLU A 399 7.27 -2.22 -33.34
C GLU A 399 8.79 -2.28 -33.61
N LYS A 400 9.58 -1.55 -32.82
CA LYS A 400 11.05 -1.58 -32.91
C LYS A 400 11.64 -2.94 -32.51
N ILE A 401 11.09 -3.56 -31.46
CA ILE A 401 11.52 -4.91 -31.04
C ILE A 401 11.24 -5.92 -32.15
N ASN A 402 10.06 -5.87 -32.77
CA ASN A 402 9.69 -6.74 -33.89
C ASN A 402 10.61 -6.55 -35.10
N GLN A 403 10.98 -5.30 -35.42
CA GLN A 403 11.96 -5.01 -36.47
C GLN A 403 13.32 -5.63 -36.15
N LEU A 404 13.85 -5.38 -34.94
CA LEU A 404 15.15 -5.93 -34.52
C LEU A 404 15.14 -7.46 -34.49
N GLN A 405 14.04 -8.09 -34.10
CA GLN A 405 13.89 -9.55 -34.16
C GLN A 405 13.94 -10.07 -35.60
N SER A 406 13.31 -9.36 -36.53
CA SER A 406 13.34 -9.71 -37.96
C SER A 406 14.76 -9.59 -38.52
N ASP A 407 15.44 -8.47 -38.23
CA ASP A 407 16.83 -8.22 -38.65
C ASP A 407 17.77 -9.30 -38.08
N LEU A 408 17.63 -9.63 -36.79
CA LEU A 408 18.44 -10.66 -36.15
C LEU A 408 18.20 -12.04 -36.78
N GLN A 409 16.96 -12.35 -37.14
CA GLN A 409 16.63 -13.60 -37.83
C GLN A 409 17.26 -13.64 -39.23
N GLU A 410 17.28 -12.51 -39.95
CA GLU A 410 17.95 -12.39 -41.24
C GLU A 410 19.47 -12.58 -41.11
N CYS A 411 20.13 -11.86 -40.20
CA CYS A 411 21.56 -12.04 -39.92
C CYS A 411 21.90 -13.49 -39.53
N THR A 412 21.01 -14.15 -38.78
CA THR A 412 21.19 -15.57 -38.41
C THR A 412 21.13 -16.48 -39.64
N LYS A 413 20.23 -16.22 -40.60
CA LYS A 413 20.16 -16.96 -41.86
C LYS A 413 21.42 -16.74 -42.70
N GLU A 414 21.87 -15.50 -42.85
CA GLU A 414 23.10 -15.16 -43.56
C GLU A 414 24.32 -15.84 -42.95
N LEU A 415 24.44 -15.82 -41.62
CA LEU A 415 25.50 -16.50 -40.90
C LEU A 415 25.48 -18.02 -41.12
N SER A 416 24.28 -18.63 -41.15
CA SER A 416 24.13 -20.05 -41.46
C SER A 416 24.61 -20.38 -42.88
N ILE A 417 24.28 -19.53 -43.86
CA ILE A 417 24.76 -19.67 -45.24
C ILE A 417 26.29 -19.54 -45.28
N ALA A 418 26.86 -18.50 -44.67
CA ALA A 418 28.31 -18.27 -44.63
C ALA A 418 29.05 -19.44 -43.96
N THR A 419 28.51 -19.95 -42.85
CA THR A 419 29.05 -21.12 -42.14
C THR A 419 29.04 -22.37 -43.02
N GLY A 420 28.03 -22.52 -43.89
CA GLY A 420 27.97 -23.62 -44.86
C GLY A 420 28.92 -23.48 -46.06
N ILE A 421 29.27 -22.25 -46.46
CA ILE A 421 30.22 -21.98 -47.55
C ILE A 421 31.67 -22.12 -47.08
N LEU A 422 31.98 -21.67 -45.86
CA LEU A 422 33.33 -21.67 -45.30
C LEU A 422 34.10 -23.00 -45.43
N PRO A 423 33.54 -24.18 -45.12
CA PRO A 423 34.26 -25.45 -45.28
C PRO A 423 34.58 -25.76 -46.74
N LYS A 424 33.72 -25.41 -47.69
CA LYS A 424 33.99 -25.62 -49.13
C LYS A 424 35.18 -24.78 -49.60
N VAL A 425 35.21 -23.51 -49.19
CA VAL A 425 36.33 -22.61 -49.50
C VAL A 425 37.62 -23.09 -48.82
N ALA A 426 37.52 -23.63 -47.59
CA ALA A 426 38.65 -24.22 -46.89
C ALA A 426 39.21 -25.46 -47.62
N GLU A 427 38.34 -26.35 -48.09
CA GLU A 427 38.70 -27.53 -48.90
C GLU A 427 39.36 -27.13 -50.23
N GLU A 428 38.81 -26.13 -50.94
CA GLU A 428 39.40 -25.60 -52.17
C GLU A 428 40.79 -24.99 -51.94
N ARG A 429 40.95 -24.24 -50.83
CA ARG A 429 42.22 -23.64 -50.40
C ARG A 429 43.26 -24.72 -50.08
N ASP A 430 42.87 -25.79 -49.40
CA ASP A 430 43.76 -26.93 -49.09
C ASP A 430 44.18 -27.68 -50.35
N LEU A 431 43.25 -27.93 -51.29
CA LEU A 431 43.54 -28.56 -52.57
C LEU A 431 44.52 -27.72 -53.41
N MET A 432 44.32 -26.40 -53.44
CA MET A 432 45.20 -25.50 -54.18
C MET A 432 46.60 -25.45 -53.57
N TRP A 433 46.70 -25.48 -52.23
CA TRP A 433 47.97 -25.55 -51.52
C TRP A 433 48.77 -26.80 -51.89
N GLU A 434 48.11 -27.96 -51.95
CA GLU A 434 48.77 -29.21 -52.35
C GLU A 434 49.27 -29.16 -53.80
N LYS A 435 48.50 -28.56 -54.73
CA LYS A 435 48.97 -28.33 -56.10
C LYS A 435 50.18 -27.40 -56.16
N VAL A 436 50.16 -26.30 -55.41
CA VAL A 436 51.31 -25.36 -55.34
C VAL A 436 52.56 -26.08 -54.82
N LYS A 437 52.40 -26.93 -53.79
CA LYS A 437 53.48 -27.75 -53.26
C LYS A 437 54.06 -28.70 -54.32
N GLN A 438 53.20 -29.43 -55.05
CA GLN A 438 53.64 -30.30 -56.16
C GLN A 438 54.38 -29.52 -57.26
N TYR A 439 53.87 -28.35 -57.67
CA TYR A 439 54.56 -27.49 -58.63
C TYR A 439 55.90 -26.98 -58.11
N SER A 440 56.02 -26.68 -56.81
CA SER A 440 57.29 -26.27 -56.21
C SER A 440 58.33 -27.39 -56.24
N GLU A 441 57.93 -28.63 -55.93
CA GLU A 441 58.81 -29.81 -55.96
C GLU A 441 59.31 -30.09 -57.38
N THR A 442 58.40 -30.09 -58.37
CA THR A 442 58.77 -30.26 -59.78
C THR A 442 59.69 -29.14 -60.28
N ASN A 443 59.44 -27.89 -59.87
CA ASN A 443 60.30 -26.76 -60.23
C ASN A 443 61.70 -26.87 -59.60
N MET A 444 61.83 -27.41 -58.38
CA MET A 444 63.14 -27.70 -57.78
C MET A 444 63.89 -28.78 -58.55
N LEU A 445 63.21 -29.86 -58.95
CA LEU A 445 63.80 -30.92 -59.78
C LEU A 445 64.29 -30.37 -61.13
N LEU A 446 63.44 -29.62 -61.84
CA LEU A 446 63.82 -28.98 -63.11
C LEU A 446 64.98 -28.00 -62.93
N SER A 447 64.98 -27.19 -61.86
CA SER A 447 66.10 -26.29 -61.56
C SER A 447 67.41 -27.04 -61.33
N SER A 448 67.36 -28.22 -60.69
CA SER A 448 68.52 -29.08 -60.51
C SER A 448 69.04 -29.65 -61.85
N GLU A 449 68.13 -30.08 -62.74
CA GLU A 449 68.48 -30.54 -64.09
C GLU A 449 69.12 -29.43 -64.92
N VAL A 450 68.55 -28.22 -64.89
CA VAL A 450 69.12 -27.03 -65.55
C VAL A 450 70.53 -26.74 -65.03
N ASN A 451 70.76 -26.84 -63.73
CA ASN A 451 72.09 -26.63 -63.15
C ASN A 451 73.09 -27.70 -63.59
N VAL A 452 72.67 -28.97 -63.73
CA VAL A 452 73.52 -30.04 -64.28
C VAL A 452 73.85 -29.78 -65.75
N LEU A 453 72.87 -29.36 -66.55
CA LEU A 453 73.08 -29.01 -67.95
C LEU A 453 74.02 -27.82 -68.11
N LYS A 454 73.86 -26.77 -67.30
CA LYS A 454 74.79 -25.62 -67.26
C LYS A 454 76.22 -26.07 -67.00
N LYS A 455 76.46 -26.91 -65.98
CA LYS A 455 77.80 -27.46 -65.70
C LYS A 455 78.37 -28.28 -66.87
N LYS A 456 77.53 -29.04 -67.58
CA LYS A 456 77.97 -29.78 -68.77
C LYS A 456 78.36 -28.83 -69.91
N ILE A 457 77.62 -27.74 -70.10
CA ILE A 457 77.95 -26.70 -71.08
C ILE A 457 79.29 -26.05 -70.71
N GLU A 458 79.48 -25.66 -69.45
CA GLU A 458 80.75 -25.09 -68.96
C GLU A 458 81.94 -26.03 -69.26
N VAL A 459 81.80 -27.33 -69.00
CA VAL A 459 82.85 -28.33 -69.32
C VAL A 459 83.10 -28.46 -70.82
N LEU A 460 82.05 -28.39 -71.65
CA LEU A 460 82.20 -28.43 -73.10
C LEU A 460 82.86 -27.15 -73.63
N ASP A 461 82.50 -25.98 -73.10
CA ASP A 461 83.14 -24.70 -73.44
C ASP A 461 84.63 -24.70 -73.07
N GLU A 462 84.99 -25.26 -71.90
CA GLU A 462 86.39 -25.48 -71.52
C GLU A 462 87.13 -26.40 -72.51
N ASP A 463 86.52 -27.52 -72.93
CA ASP A 463 87.13 -28.41 -73.95
C ASP A 463 87.27 -27.71 -75.30
N ILE A 464 86.25 -26.95 -75.74
CA ILE A 464 86.31 -26.14 -76.97
C ILE A 464 87.48 -25.16 -76.90
N LEU A 465 87.61 -24.39 -75.83
CA LEU A 465 88.74 -23.47 -75.64
C LEU A 465 90.09 -24.19 -75.67
N LEU A 466 90.17 -25.38 -75.08
CA LEU A 466 91.36 -26.23 -75.11
C LEU A 466 91.69 -26.68 -76.54
N LYS A 467 90.69 -27.12 -77.31
CA LYS A 467 90.82 -27.51 -78.72
C LYS A 467 91.19 -26.31 -79.59
N GLU A 468 90.59 -25.15 -79.38
CA GLU A 468 90.94 -23.91 -80.09
C GLU A 468 92.37 -23.48 -79.78
N GLY A 469 92.83 -23.60 -78.53
CA GLY A 469 94.22 -23.38 -78.16
C GLY A 469 95.16 -24.35 -78.88
N GLN A 470 94.83 -25.65 -78.93
CA GLN A 470 95.58 -26.65 -79.70
C GLN A 470 95.62 -26.33 -81.20
N ILE A 471 94.49 -25.92 -81.79
CA ILE A 471 94.40 -25.51 -83.19
C ILE A 471 95.24 -24.27 -83.44
N THR A 472 95.23 -23.30 -82.53
CA THR A 472 96.03 -22.07 -82.63
C THR A 472 97.52 -22.39 -82.63
N ILE A 473 97.97 -23.28 -81.73
CA ILE A 473 99.35 -23.78 -81.73
C ILE A 473 99.68 -24.48 -83.06
N LEU A 474 98.81 -25.35 -83.57
CA LEU A 474 99.01 -26.01 -84.87
C LEU A 474 99.06 -24.99 -86.03
N LYS A 475 98.21 -23.97 -86.01
CA LYS A 475 98.22 -22.86 -86.97
C LYS A 475 99.50 -22.04 -86.88
N ASP A 476 100.03 -21.76 -85.70
CA ASP A 476 101.32 -21.06 -85.52
C ASP A 476 102.51 -21.90 -86.01
N THR A 477 102.43 -23.23 -85.89
CA THR A 477 103.40 -24.15 -86.51
C THR A 477 103.35 -24.13 -88.05
N LEU A 478 102.16 -23.88 -88.63
CA LEU A 478 101.92 -23.74 -90.08
C LEU A 478 102.11 -22.29 -90.57
N GLY A 479 102.14 -21.31 -89.66
CA GLY A 479 102.16 -19.86 -89.91
C GLY A 479 103.55 -19.26 -90.10
N LYS A 480 104.60 -20.07 -90.32
CA LYS A 480 105.87 -19.63 -90.92
C LYS A 480 105.88 -19.99 -92.42
N PRO A 481 105.59 -19.05 -93.34
CA PRO A 481 105.65 -19.31 -94.76
C PRO A 481 107.10 -19.17 -95.25
N PHE A 482 107.62 -20.24 -95.86
CA PHE A 482 108.65 -20.14 -96.89
C PHE A 482 108.05 -19.41 -98.10
N GLU A 483 108.75 -18.39 -98.60
CA GLU A 483 108.38 -17.53 -99.73
C GLU A 483 108.15 -18.32 -101.04
N LEU A 484 107.05 -18.04 -101.76
CA LEU A 484 107.06 -17.67 -103.18
C LEU A 484 105.63 -17.36 -103.72
N LEU A 485 105.50 -16.19 -104.38
CA LEU A 485 104.52 -15.81 -105.42
C LEU A 485 103.10 -15.33 -105.02
N ALA A 486 102.94 -14.00 -105.17
CA ALA A 486 101.85 -13.28 -105.85
C ALA A 486 100.36 -13.53 -105.48
N SER A 487 99.80 -12.62 -104.64
CA SER A 487 98.74 -11.60 -104.95
C SER A 487 97.57 -11.93 -105.91
N PRO A 488 96.35 -11.32 -105.78
CA PRO A 488 95.64 -10.77 -104.61
C PRO A 488 94.10 -11.07 -104.59
N ASP A 489 93.44 -10.49 -103.58
CA ASP A 489 92.03 -10.05 -103.51
C ASP A 489 90.89 -11.10 -103.35
N CYS A 490 90.15 -11.01 -102.24
CA CYS A 490 88.92 -10.21 -102.20
C CYS A 490 88.24 -10.24 -100.81
N THR A 491 87.75 -9.07 -100.46
CA THR A 491 86.93 -8.64 -99.32
C THR A 491 85.59 -9.39 -99.16
N ASN A 492 85.09 -9.43 -97.92
CA ASN A 492 83.73 -9.01 -97.48
C ASN A 492 83.50 -9.55 -96.05
N GLU A 493 83.54 -8.71 -95.01
CA GLU A 493 82.37 -8.01 -94.44
C GLU A 493 81.11 -8.89 -94.38
N PHE A 494 80.61 -9.19 -93.18
CA PHE A 494 79.28 -8.71 -92.75
C PHE A 494 79.12 -8.79 -91.23
N HIS A 495 78.49 -7.73 -90.74
CA HIS A 495 78.14 -7.37 -89.37
C HIS A 495 77.09 -8.30 -88.72
N ILE A 496 77.22 -8.44 -87.39
CA ILE A 496 76.22 -8.19 -86.32
C ILE A 496 74.73 -8.34 -86.72
N GLU A 497 74.05 -9.32 -86.12
CA GLU A 497 73.03 -9.10 -85.09
C GLU A 497 72.96 -10.29 -84.12
#